data_AF-A0A820ILU7-F1
#
_entry.id   AF-A0A820ILU7-F1
#
_cell.length_a   1.000
_cell.length_b   1.000
_cell.length_c   1.000
_cell.angle_alpha   90.00
_cell.angle_beta   90.00
_cell.angle_gamma   90.00
#
_symmetry.space_group_name_H-M   'P 1'
#
loop_
_entity.id
_entity.type
_entity.pdbx_description
1 polymer ?
#
loop_
_entity_poly.entity_id
_entity_poly.type
_entity_poly.pdbx_seq_one_letter_code
_entity_poly.pdbx_strand_id
1 'polypeptide(L)'
;GAISLCIIVIGTGERKIGYNKINNEGKTFSSQLLIWYPLFHIISLFSSSFIEEEHQTWYYLLSTYLLIRTIEGKSFKYLFMLILSRLIRSWNQTGNKWLNIPDIGDFLNRSENVVYLFTIHFLSSIIFIYLLNKSKRSSITYLLPIIVLIYRWNLFNSLTSVIPLLYYGLLGYLIVRKEISIENLLFSLLYILCRPHNCLIIIIHMIFYQFLNINDSRLAFILSQSAFFH
;
A
#
# COMPACT_ATOMS: atom_id res chain seq x y z
N GLY A 1 -7.18 10.05 -7.23
CA GLY A 1 -6.22 9.01 -6.81
C GLY A 1 -6.93 7.73 -6.39
N ALA A 2 -7.55 7.72 -5.20
CA ALA A 2 -8.19 6.56 -4.59
C ALA A 2 -9.35 5.96 -5.42
N ILE A 3 -10.22 6.79 -6.00
CA ILE A 3 -11.37 6.34 -6.83
C ILE A 3 -10.91 5.48 -8.02
N SER A 4 -9.87 5.92 -8.74
CA SER A 4 -9.35 5.18 -9.90
C SER A 4 -8.72 3.84 -9.51
N LEU A 5 -8.05 3.77 -8.35
CA LEU A 5 -7.54 2.50 -7.83
C LEU A 5 -8.67 1.58 -7.37
N CYS A 6 -9.69 2.10 -6.66
CA CYS A 6 -10.86 1.34 -6.24
C CYS A 6 -11.58 0.71 -7.45
N ILE A 7 -11.77 1.48 -8.53
CA ILE A 7 -12.40 0.99 -9.77
C ILE A 7 -11.56 -0.10 -10.44
N ILE A 8 -10.22 0.07 -10.51
CA ILE A 8 -9.30 -0.96 -11.04
C ILE A 8 -9.39 -2.24 -10.21
N VAL A 9 -9.50 -2.12 -8.89
CA VAL A 9 -9.58 -3.26 -7.96
C VAL A 9 -10.93 -3.99 -8.11
N ILE A 10 -12.03 -3.25 -8.22
CA ILE A 10 -13.37 -3.80 -8.48
C ILE A 10 -13.39 -4.55 -9.81
N GLY A 11 -12.84 -3.96 -10.88
CA GLY A 11 -12.80 -4.59 -12.21
C GLY A 11 -11.80 -5.74 -12.37
N THR A 12 -10.85 -5.90 -11.45
CA THR A 12 -9.83 -6.99 -11.52
C THR A 12 -10.16 -8.20 -10.64
N GLY A 13 -11.02 -8.04 -9.62
CA GLY A 13 -11.46 -9.13 -8.75
C GLY A 13 -12.17 -10.28 -9.47
N GLU A 14 -12.72 -10.04 -10.66
CA GLU A 14 -13.40 -11.07 -11.45
C GLU A 14 -12.45 -11.98 -12.24
N ARG A 15 -11.20 -11.57 -12.50
CA ARG A 15 -10.36 -12.23 -13.53
C ARG A 15 -9.62 -13.49 -13.10
N LYS A 16 -9.75 -13.98 -11.86
CA LYS A 16 -8.93 -15.13 -11.38
C LYS A 16 -9.61 -16.19 -10.51
N ILE A 17 -10.91 -16.10 -10.25
CA ILE A 17 -11.57 -17.09 -9.41
C ILE A 17 -12.35 -18.04 -10.31
N GLY A 18 -11.86 -19.27 -10.47
CA GLY A 18 -12.59 -20.33 -11.17
C GLY A 18 -13.96 -20.54 -10.51
N TYR A 19 -14.99 -20.69 -11.33
CA TYR A 19 -16.42 -20.71 -10.97
C TYR A 19 -16.75 -21.59 -9.72
N ASN A 20 -16.01 -22.68 -9.49
CA ASN A 20 -16.23 -23.59 -8.36
C ASN A 20 -15.63 -23.11 -7.02
N LYS A 21 -14.62 -22.24 -7.02
CA LYS A 21 -14.02 -21.68 -5.78
C LYS A 21 -14.82 -20.49 -5.24
N ILE A 22 -15.53 -19.78 -6.13
CA ILE A 22 -16.41 -18.63 -5.82
C ILE A 22 -17.52 -19.03 -4.83
N ASN A 23 -18.12 -20.21 -4.98
CA ASN A 23 -19.27 -20.62 -4.17
C ASN A 23 -18.96 -20.83 -2.68
N ASN A 24 -17.69 -21.09 -2.31
CA ASN A 24 -17.28 -21.25 -0.91
C ASN A 24 -16.51 -20.03 -0.38
N GLU A 25 -15.66 -19.39 -1.18
CA GLU A 25 -14.93 -18.19 -0.74
C GLU A 25 -15.81 -16.93 -0.73
N GLY A 26 -16.80 -16.79 -1.62
CA GLY A 26 -17.74 -15.65 -1.64
C GLY A 26 -18.75 -15.64 -0.49
N LYS A 27 -18.80 -16.71 0.32
CA LYS A 27 -19.67 -16.83 1.49
C LYS A 27 -19.03 -16.41 2.80
N THR A 28 -17.69 -16.27 2.86
CA THR A 28 -17.04 -15.85 4.10
C THR A 28 -17.28 -14.37 4.35
N PHE A 29 -17.44 -13.99 5.63
CA PHE A 29 -17.68 -12.60 5.99
C PHE A 29 -16.49 -11.72 5.58
N SER A 30 -15.28 -12.27 5.67
CA SER A 30 -14.05 -11.62 5.22
C SER A 30 -14.03 -11.25 3.73
N SER A 31 -14.59 -12.08 2.85
CA SER A 31 -14.59 -11.80 1.40
C SER A 31 -15.67 -10.80 1.02
N GLN A 32 -16.84 -10.87 1.68
CA GLN A 32 -17.92 -9.90 1.52
C GLN A 32 -17.46 -8.49 1.93
N LEU A 33 -16.70 -8.38 3.03
CA LEU A 33 -16.13 -7.11 3.47
C LEU A 33 -15.19 -6.51 2.41
N LEU A 34 -14.35 -7.32 1.76
CA LEU A 34 -13.46 -6.86 0.68
C LEU A 34 -14.23 -6.37 -0.56
N ILE A 35 -15.45 -6.86 -0.79
CA ILE A 35 -16.31 -6.46 -1.92
C ILE A 35 -17.05 -5.17 -1.60
N TRP A 36 -17.71 -5.11 -0.45
CA TRP A 36 -18.63 -4.02 -0.13
C TRP A 36 -17.92 -2.76 0.32
N TYR A 37 -16.80 -2.88 1.04
CA TYR A 37 -16.14 -1.70 1.59
C TYR A 37 -15.70 -0.69 0.51
N PRO A 38 -15.01 -1.09 -0.59
CA PRO A 38 -14.62 -0.13 -1.63
C PRO A 38 -15.81 0.63 -2.23
N LEU A 39 -16.99 -0.01 -2.32
CA LEU A 39 -18.21 0.62 -2.80
C LEU A 39 -18.71 1.68 -1.82
N PHE A 40 -18.80 1.36 -0.53
CA PHE A 40 -19.16 2.33 0.51
C PHE A 40 -18.14 3.47 0.62
N HIS A 41 -16.85 3.17 0.44
CA HIS A 41 -15.81 4.18 0.43
C HIS A 41 -16.00 5.17 -0.73
N ILE A 42 -16.32 4.71 -1.94
CA ILE A 42 -16.61 5.61 -3.06
C ILE A 42 -17.77 6.57 -2.73
N ILE A 43 -18.80 6.07 -2.04
CA ILE A 43 -19.94 6.88 -1.62
C ILE A 43 -19.53 7.88 -0.52
N SER A 44 -18.66 7.48 0.43
CA SER A 44 -18.23 8.37 1.52
C SER A 44 -17.39 9.55 1.03
N LEU A 45 -16.74 9.45 -0.13
CA LEU A 45 -15.97 10.55 -0.74
C LEU A 45 -16.83 11.77 -1.10
N PHE A 46 -18.16 11.64 -1.18
CA PHE A 46 -19.06 12.78 -1.33
C PHE A 46 -19.20 13.62 -0.05
N SER A 47 -18.73 13.10 1.09
CA SER A 47 -18.72 13.82 2.36
C SER A 47 -17.33 14.36 2.65
N SER A 48 -17.16 15.68 2.63
CA SER A 48 -15.88 16.34 2.89
C SER A 48 -15.31 16.00 4.27
N SER A 49 -16.14 15.84 5.30
CA SER A 49 -15.69 15.41 6.63
C SER A 49 -15.06 14.01 6.65
N PHE A 50 -15.55 13.09 5.81
CA PHE A 50 -15.03 11.73 5.74
C PHE A 50 -13.69 11.65 5.00
N ILE A 51 -13.38 12.62 4.13
CA ILE A 51 -12.09 12.67 3.43
C ILE A 51 -10.94 12.88 4.43
N GLU A 52 -11.15 13.72 5.45
CA GLU A 52 -10.13 14.04 6.45
C GLU A 52 -9.81 12.81 7.31
N GLU A 53 -10.79 11.95 7.55
CA GLU A 53 -10.67 10.73 8.36
C GLU A 53 -10.40 9.45 7.53
N GLU A 54 -10.21 9.56 6.19
CA GLU A 54 -9.98 8.43 5.28
C GLU A 54 -8.82 7.52 5.74
N HIS A 55 -7.78 8.12 6.31
CA HIS A 55 -6.65 7.35 6.84
C HIS A 55 -7.06 6.39 7.98
N GLN A 56 -8.00 6.80 8.83
CA GLN A 56 -8.48 5.98 9.94
C GLN A 56 -9.37 4.85 9.42
N THR A 57 -10.19 5.11 8.39
CA THR A 57 -11.10 4.11 7.84
C THR A 57 -10.34 2.93 7.23
N TRP A 58 -9.29 3.17 6.45
CA TRP A 58 -8.42 2.10 5.91
C TRP A 58 -7.76 1.26 7.00
N TYR A 59 -7.29 1.91 8.07
CA TYR A 59 -6.67 1.22 9.20
C TYR A 59 -7.67 0.34 9.97
N TYR A 60 -8.84 0.88 10.29
CA TYR A 60 -9.89 0.12 10.97
C TYR A 60 -10.41 -1.01 10.10
N LEU A 61 -10.48 -0.81 8.79
CA LEU A 61 -10.82 -1.86 7.85
C LEU A 61 -9.81 -3.01 7.87
N LEU A 62 -8.51 -2.72 7.79
CA LEU A 62 -7.47 -3.73 7.85
C LEU A 62 -7.53 -4.50 9.17
N SER A 63 -7.68 -3.79 10.29
CA SER A 63 -7.78 -4.38 11.62
C SER A 63 -9.02 -5.29 11.74
N THR A 64 -10.16 -4.85 11.21
CA THR A 64 -11.41 -5.62 11.20
C THR A 64 -11.29 -6.86 10.31
N TYR A 65 -10.71 -6.72 9.12
CA TYR A 65 -10.44 -7.85 8.22
C TYR A 65 -9.55 -8.90 8.89
N LEU A 66 -8.44 -8.48 9.51
CA LEU A 66 -7.53 -9.38 10.22
C LEU A 66 -8.22 -10.06 11.40
N LEU A 67 -9.06 -9.33 12.16
CA LEU A 67 -9.83 -9.90 13.26
C LEU A 67 -10.83 -10.95 12.77
N ILE A 68 -11.62 -10.66 11.73
CA ILE A 68 -12.55 -11.64 11.15
C ILE A 68 -11.77 -12.88 10.70
N ARG A 69 -10.61 -12.71 10.05
CA ARG A 69 -9.77 -13.83 9.63
C ARG A 69 -9.19 -14.62 10.78
N THR A 70 -8.88 -14.00 11.92
CA THR A 70 -8.51 -14.75 13.14
C THR A 70 -9.64 -15.64 13.62
N ILE A 71 -10.88 -15.15 13.59
CA ILE A 71 -12.06 -15.87 14.07
C ILE A 71 -12.44 -17.00 13.11
N GLU A 72 -12.53 -16.69 11.81
CA GLU A 72 -12.89 -17.66 10.76
C GLU A 72 -11.82 -18.75 10.60
N GLY A 73 -10.54 -18.35 10.53
CA GLY A 73 -9.44 -19.26 10.21
C GLY A 73 -8.79 -19.92 11.42
N LYS A 74 -9.11 -19.48 12.65
CA LYS A 74 -8.46 -19.90 13.92
C LYS A 74 -6.93 -19.92 13.85
N SER A 75 -6.34 -19.01 13.07
CA SER A 75 -4.90 -18.95 12.87
C SER A 75 -4.29 -17.75 13.59
N PHE A 76 -3.34 -18.02 14.48
CA PHE A 76 -2.56 -17.01 15.20
C PHE A 76 -1.78 -16.06 14.27
N LYS A 77 -1.56 -16.46 13.02
CA LYS A 77 -0.93 -15.64 11.99
C LYS A 77 -1.63 -14.30 11.81
N TYR A 78 -2.96 -14.29 11.73
CA TYR A 78 -3.74 -13.06 11.55
C TYR A 78 -3.77 -12.21 12.83
N LEU A 79 -3.66 -12.85 14.00
CA LEU A 79 -3.62 -12.17 15.28
C LEU A 79 -2.29 -11.44 15.45
N PHE A 80 -1.20 -12.12 15.12
CA PHE A 80 0.14 -11.55 15.08
C PHE A 80 0.20 -10.35 14.12
N MET A 81 -0.37 -10.48 12.93
CA MET A 81 -0.47 -9.40 11.95
C MET A 81 -1.30 -8.22 12.47
N LEU A 82 -2.39 -8.48 13.20
CA LEU A 82 -3.20 -7.44 13.82
C LEU A 82 -2.39 -6.67 14.88
N ILE A 83 -1.62 -7.37 15.72
CA ILE A 83 -0.73 -6.74 16.71
C ILE A 83 0.33 -5.88 16.00
N LEU A 84 0.98 -6.41 14.96
CA LEU A 84 1.98 -5.63 14.22
C LEU A 84 1.36 -4.42 13.51
N SER A 85 0.15 -4.54 12.96
CA SER A 85 -0.54 -3.41 12.34
C SER A 85 -0.81 -2.27 13.33
N ARG A 86 -1.05 -2.59 14.62
CA ARG A 86 -1.16 -1.60 15.71
C ARG A 86 0.16 -0.91 16.00
N LEU A 87 1.27 -1.65 16.01
CA LEU A 87 2.61 -1.06 16.20
C LEU A 87 2.98 -0.14 15.04
N ILE A 88 2.71 -0.55 13.80
CA ILE A 88 2.98 0.27 12.62
C ILE A 88 2.16 1.57 12.66
N ARG A 89 0.91 1.52 13.14
CA ARG A 89 0.09 2.72 13.33
C ARG A 89 0.68 3.69 14.35
N SER A 90 1.36 3.20 15.38
CA SER A 90 2.07 4.06 16.34
C SER A 90 3.33 4.71 15.77
N TRP A 91 3.89 4.17 14.68
CA TRP A 91 5.08 4.72 14.03
C TRP A 91 4.77 5.86 13.06
N ASN A 92 3.50 5.98 12.64
CA ASN A 92 3.03 7.01 11.72
C ASN A 92 1.64 7.46 12.14
N GLN A 93 1.62 8.38 13.11
CA GLN A 93 0.42 8.95 13.69
C GLN A 93 -0.18 10.01 12.78
N THR A 94 -1.11 9.61 11.91
CA THR A 94 -1.78 10.55 11.02
C THR A 94 -3.13 11.04 11.55
N GLY A 95 -3.48 12.27 11.14
CA GLY A 95 -4.72 12.96 11.48
C GLY A 95 -4.56 14.04 12.55
N ASN A 96 -5.37 15.10 12.45
CA ASN A 96 -5.28 16.31 13.28
C ASN A 96 -5.39 16.05 14.80
N LYS A 97 -6.07 14.96 15.19
CA LYS A 97 -6.29 14.59 16.60
C LYS A 97 -5.01 14.17 17.34
N TRP A 98 -4.01 13.65 16.63
CA TRP A 98 -2.80 13.06 17.22
C TRP A 98 -1.50 13.74 16.81
N LEU A 99 -1.57 14.81 16.01
CA LEU A 99 -0.39 15.54 15.52
C LEU A 99 0.52 16.10 16.62
N ASN A 100 0.00 16.32 17.82
CA ASN A 100 0.77 16.88 18.93
C ASN A 100 1.67 15.84 19.62
N ILE A 101 1.53 14.55 19.31
CA ILE A 101 2.31 13.47 19.92
C ILE A 101 3.47 13.14 19.00
N PRO A 102 4.73 13.29 19.44
CA PRO A 102 5.88 13.01 18.59
C PRO A 102 5.93 11.52 18.26
N ASP A 103 6.07 11.19 16.98
CA ASP A 103 6.23 9.82 16.50
C ASP A 103 7.60 9.57 15.83
N ILE A 104 7.80 8.35 15.30
CA ILE A 104 9.05 7.97 14.63
C ILE A 104 9.21 8.74 13.30
N GLY A 105 8.11 9.05 12.62
CA GLY A 105 8.12 9.87 11.41
C GLY A 105 8.65 11.27 11.69
N ASP A 106 8.17 11.91 12.76
CA ASP A 106 8.62 13.23 13.21
C ASP A 106 10.10 13.21 13.59
N PHE A 107 10.54 12.16 14.30
CA PHE A 107 11.95 11.98 14.63
C PHE A 107 12.81 11.91 13.36
N LEU A 108 12.42 11.11 12.37
CA LEU A 108 13.18 10.93 11.12
C LEU A 108 13.18 12.17 10.22
N ASN A 109 12.15 13.01 10.29
CA ASN A 109 12.06 14.23 9.49
C ASN A 109 12.85 15.42 10.06
N ARG A 110 13.46 15.29 11.24
CA ARG A 110 14.35 16.33 11.80
C ARG A 110 15.56 16.53 10.89
N SER A 111 16.01 17.78 10.73
CA SER A 111 17.17 18.13 9.90
C SER A 111 18.47 17.43 10.32
N GLU A 112 18.60 17.09 11.59
CA GLU A 112 19.74 16.33 12.15
C GLU A 112 19.75 14.87 11.68
N ASN A 113 18.57 14.31 11.37
CA ASN A 113 18.38 12.89 11.09
C ASN A 113 18.27 12.55 9.60
N VAL A 114 18.62 13.50 8.72
CA VAL A 114 18.51 13.34 7.26
C VAL A 114 19.30 12.13 6.76
N VAL A 115 20.46 11.84 7.34
CA VAL A 115 21.26 10.65 6.98
C VAL A 115 20.53 9.34 7.34
N TYR A 116 19.88 9.29 8.51
CA TYR A 116 19.07 8.13 8.90
C TYR A 116 17.86 7.96 7.98
N LEU A 117 17.20 9.05 7.61
CA LEU A 117 16.08 9.01 6.67
C LEU A 117 16.52 8.51 5.28
N PHE A 118 17.68 8.97 4.78
CA PHE A 118 18.25 8.50 3.51
C PHE A 118 18.56 7.01 3.55
N THR A 119 19.28 6.56 4.57
CA THR A 119 19.69 5.16 4.72
C THR A 119 18.48 4.22 4.82
N ILE A 120 17.46 4.60 5.59
CA ILE A 120 16.19 3.86 5.69
C ILE A 120 15.50 3.81 4.33
N HIS A 121 15.35 4.95 3.63
CA HIS A 121 14.70 4.97 2.31
C HIS A 121 15.50 4.11 1.32
N PHE A 122 16.82 4.24 1.27
CA PHE A 122 17.66 3.45 0.38
C PHE A 122 17.54 1.94 0.63
N LEU A 123 17.59 1.52 1.89
CA LEU A 123 17.37 0.11 2.27
C LEU A 123 15.96 -0.34 1.88
N SER A 124 14.97 0.53 2.08
CA SER A 124 13.59 0.31 1.65
C SER A 124 13.54 0.03 0.14
N SER A 125 14.24 0.81 -0.68
CA SER A 125 14.27 0.65 -2.13
C SER A 125 14.87 -0.70 -2.56
N ILE A 126 15.90 -1.19 -1.87
CA ILE A 126 16.48 -2.51 -2.12
C ILE A 126 15.48 -3.62 -1.80
N ILE A 127 14.83 -3.54 -0.64
CA ILE A 127 13.84 -4.55 -0.23
C ILE A 127 12.62 -4.51 -1.15
N PHE A 128 12.18 -3.33 -1.57
CA PHE A 128 11.07 -3.16 -2.51
C PHE A 128 11.33 -3.95 -3.81
N ILE A 129 12.53 -3.83 -4.40
CA ILE A 129 12.94 -4.60 -5.59
C ILE A 129 12.88 -6.10 -5.34
N TYR A 130 13.34 -6.56 -4.17
CA TYR A 130 13.33 -7.96 -3.80
C TYR A 130 11.90 -8.51 -3.69
N LEU A 131 10.96 -7.73 -3.16
CA LEU A 131 9.56 -8.11 -2.99
C LEU A 131 8.74 -8.06 -4.28
N LEU A 132 9.19 -7.32 -5.30
CA LEU A 132 8.57 -7.38 -6.63
C LEU A 132 8.61 -8.82 -7.18
N ASN A 133 7.55 -9.20 -7.87
CA ASN A 133 7.30 -10.58 -8.28
C ASN A 133 8.46 -11.12 -9.13
N LYS A 134 9.23 -12.05 -8.56
CA LYS A 134 10.43 -12.64 -9.16
C LYS A 134 10.17 -13.22 -10.55
N SER A 135 8.99 -13.79 -10.78
CA SER A 135 8.63 -14.43 -12.06
C SER A 135 8.43 -13.46 -13.22
N LYS A 136 8.12 -12.19 -12.93
CA LYS A 136 7.82 -11.17 -13.94
C LYS A 136 8.86 -10.03 -13.99
N ARG A 137 9.91 -10.13 -13.19
CA ARG A 137 10.91 -9.09 -13.01
C ARG A 137 11.81 -8.98 -14.25
N SER A 138 11.70 -7.85 -14.96
CA SER A 138 12.66 -7.46 -16.01
C SER A 138 13.71 -6.50 -15.47
N SER A 139 14.82 -6.31 -16.19
CA SER A 139 15.85 -5.31 -15.84
C SER A 139 15.29 -3.88 -15.75
N ILE A 140 14.15 -3.61 -16.37
CA ILE A 140 13.48 -2.30 -16.36
C ILE A 140 12.82 -2.02 -14.99
N THR A 141 12.35 -3.07 -14.28
CA THR A 141 11.72 -2.91 -12.96
C THR A 141 12.63 -2.30 -11.90
N TYR A 142 13.96 -2.45 -12.05
CA TYR A 142 14.96 -1.83 -11.17
C TYR A 142 14.98 -0.30 -11.27
N LEU A 143 14.51 0.28 -12.38
CA LEU A 143 14.45 1.72 -12.56
C LEU A 143 13.38 2.38 -11.67
N LEU A 144 12.32 1.65 -11.29
CA LEU A 144 11.22 2.19 -10.48
C LEU A 144 11.71 2.86 -9.18
N PRO A 145 12.39 2.17 -8.24
CA PRO A 145 12.83 2.79 -7.01
C PRO A 145 13.98 3.78 -7.20
N ILE A 146 14.81 3.63 -8.24
CA ILE A 146 15.86 4.61 -8.56
C ILE A 146 15.22 5.96 -8.90
N ILE A 147 14.18 5.95 -9.74
CA ILE A 147 13.41 7.15 -10.10
C ILE A 147 12.78 7.78 -8.85
N VAL A 148 12.24 6.97 -7.94
CA VAL A 148 11.65 7.47 -6.68
C VAL A 148 12.70 8.09 -5.76
N LEU A 149 13.89 7.48 -5.63
CA LEU A 149 15.00 8.07 -4.87
C LEU A 149 15.42 9.42 -5.46
N ILE A 150 15.60 9.51 -6.78
CA ILE A 150 15.96 10.75 -7.47
C ILE A 150 14.91 11.84 -7.25
N TYR A 151 13.63 11.48 -7.38
CA TYR A 151 12.51 12.39 -7.15
C TYR A 151 12.47 12.89 -5.71
N ARG A 152 12.51 11.98 -4.74
CA ARG A 152 12.27 12.31 -3.32
C ARG A 152 13.41 13.03 -2.65
N TRP A 153 14.62 12.86 -3.17
CA TRP A 153 15.81 13.55 -2.67
C TRP A 153 16.17 14.79 -3.50
N ASN A 154 15.28 15.21 -4.41
CA ASN A 154 15.44 16.40 -5.25
C ASN A 154 16.84 16.51 -5.87
N LEU A 155 17.40 15.38 -6.34
CA LEU A 155 18.75 15.36 -6.91
C LEU A 155 18.86 16.26 -8.15
N PHE A 156 17.75 16.47 -8.87
CA PHE A 156 17.65 17.37 -10.03
C PHE A 156 16.46 18.32 -9.90
N ASN A 157 16.69 19.49 -9.31
CA ASN A 157 15.65 20.50 -9.06
C ASN A 157 14.86 20.91 -10.31
N SER A 158 15.51 21.00 -11.48
CA SER A 158 14.89 21.40 -12.75
C SER A 158 13.91 20.37 -13.32
N LEU A 159 14.03 19.09 -12.91
CA LEU A 159 13.24 17.99 -13.47
C LEU A 159 12.15 17.48 -12.52
N THR A 160 11.96 18.12 -11.36
CA THR A 160 11.02 17.68 -10.31
C THR A 160 9.60 17.42 -10.82
N SER A 161 9.09 18.22 -11.76
CA SER A 161 7.77 18.02 -12.38
C SER A 161 7.74 16.90 -13.43
N VAL A 162 8.88 16.61 -14.07
CA VAL A 162 9.00 15.63 -15.17
C VAL A 162 9.20 14.21 -14.63
N ILE A 163 9.92 14.05 -13.51
CA ILE A 163 10.27 12.73 -12.96
C ILE A 163 9.02 11.87 -12.65
N PRO A 164 7.94 12.39 -12.02
CA PRO A 164 6.72 11.61 -11.80
C PRO A 164 6.06 11.15 -13.12
N LEU A 165 6.09 11.99 -14.17
CA LEU A 165 5.54 11.62 -15.48
C LEU A 165 6.31 10.45 -16.09
N LEU A 166 7.65 10.47 -16.00
CA LEU A 166 8.50 9.35 -16.42
C LEU A 166 8.19 8.08 -15.64
N TYR A 167 7.97 8.19 -14.33
CA TYR A 167 7.61 7.06 -13.49
C TYR A 167 6.27 6.43 -13.90
N TYR A 168 5.23 7.25 -14.11
CA TYR A 168 3.92 6.75 -14.55
C TYR A 168 3.98 6.17 -15.97
N GLY A 169 4.78 6.76 -16.87
CA GLY A 169 5.04 6.21 -18.21
C GLY A 169 5.71 4.84 -18.15
N LEU A 170 6.71 4.67 -17.26
CA LEU A 170 7.38 3.39 -17.06
C LEU A 170 6.45 2.33 -16.44
N LEU A 171 5.60 2.71 -15.49
CA LEU A 171 4.54 1.81 -14.99
C LEU A 171 3.57 1.41 -16.09
N GLY A 172 3.12 2.34 -16.93
CA GLY A 172 2.28 2.08 -18.09
C GLY A 172 2.94 1.07 -19.05
N TYR A 173 4.22 1.25 -19.35
CA TYR A 173 5.00 0.34 -20.18
C TYR A 173 5.04 -1.09 -19.58
N LEU A 174 5.32 -1.21 -18.27
CA LEU A 174 5.36 -2.50 -17.57
C LEU A 174 3.99 -3.20 -17.53
N ILE A 175 2.89 -2.42 -17.44
CA ILE A 175 1.52 -2.93 -17.53
C ILE A 175 1.26 -3.51 -18.92
N VAL A 176 1.59 -2.79 -19.99
CA VAL A 176 1.40 -3.23 -21.38
C VAL A 176 2.17 -4.51 -21.66
N ARG A 177 3.41 -4.61 -21.14
CA ARG A 177 4.25 -5.83 -21.22
C ARG A 177 3.79 -6.97 -20.31
N LYS A 178 2.80 -6.74 -19.43
CA LYS A 178 2.33 -7.68 -18.39
C LYS A 178 3.44 -8.13 -17.41
N GLU A 179 4.50 -7.34 -17.30
CA GLU A 179 5.68 -7.56 -16.45
C GLU A 179 5.44 -7.13 -14.99
N ILE A 180 4.36 -6.40 -14.72
CA ILE A 180 3.94 -6.09 -13.35
C ILE A 180 2.59 -6.76 -13.05
N SER A 181 2.44 -7.31 -11.85
CA SER A 181 1.13 -7.79 -11.37
C SER A 181 0.31 -6.60 -10.84
N ILE A 182 -1.00 -6.75 -10.76
CA ILE A 182 -1.89 -5.68 -10.30
C ILE A 182 -1.54 -5.30 -8.85
N GLU A 183 -1.20 -6.27 -8.02
CA GLU A 183 -0.87 -6.05 -6.61
C GLU A 183 0.42 -5.23 -6.47
N ASN A 184 1.46 -5.60 -7.22
CA ASN A 184 2.72 -4.84 -7.26
C ASN A 184 2.53 -3.46 -7.88
N LEU A 185 1.63 -3.32 -8.85
CA LEU A 185 1.30 -2.02 -9.43
C LEU A 185 0.70 -1.09 -8.36
N LEU A 186 -0.24 -1.58 -7.54
CA LEU A 186 -0.86 -0.80 -6.46
C LEU A 186 0.19 -0.29 -5.45
N PHE A 187 1.10 -1.17 -5.00
CA PHE A 187 2.19 -0.75 -4.11
C PHE A 187 3.17 0.21 -4.79
N SER A 188 3.49 0.02 -6.07
CA SER A 188 4.37 0.91 -6.83
C SER A 188 3.78 2.32 -6.99
N LEU A 189 2.49 2.40 -7.30
CA LEU A 189 1.78 3.69 -7.42
C LEU A 189 1.84 4.51 -6.12
N LEU A 190 1.74 3.85 -4.97
CA LEU A 190 1.85 4.53 -3.67
C LEU A 190 3.30 4.80 -3.26
N TYR A 191 4.25 3.97 -3.71
CA TYR A 191 5.66 4.13 -3.38
C TYR A 191 6.21 5.48 -3.88
N ILE A 192 5.81 5.94 -5.06
CA ILE A 192 6.18 7.29 -5.52
C ILE A 192 5.44 8.39 -4.76
N LEU A 193 4.21 8.16 -4.29
CA LEU A 193 3.36 9.18 -3.64
C LEU A 193 3.66 9.37 -2.14
N CYS A 194 4.22 8.36 -1.47
CA CYS A 194 4.59 8.44 -0.05
C CYS A 194 5.83 9.32 0.20
N ARG A 195 5.85 9.99 1.36
CA ARG A 195 7.05 10.65 1.89
C ARG A 195 8.14 9.60 2.21
N PRO A 196 9.43 9.98 2.22
CA PRO A 196 10.55 9.06 2.48
C PRO A 196 10.42 8.16 3.71
N HIS A 197 9.93 8.69 4.84
CA HIS A 197 9.76 7.92 6.07
C HIS A 197 8.63 6.87 5.96
N ASN A 198 7.64 7.08 5.08
CA ASN A 198 6.52 6.16 4.85
C ASN A 198 6.84 5.06 3.83
N CYS A 199 7.93 5.16 3.06
CA CYS A 199 8.36 4.12 2.14
C CYS A 199 8.63 2.77 2.84
N LEU A 200 9.14 2.81 4.08
CA LEU A 200 9.35 1.60 4.88
C LEU A 200 8.02 0.95 5.28
N ILE A 201 6.99 1.73 5.55
CA ILE A 201 5.66 1.23 5.91
C ILE A 201 5.05 0.48 4.73
N ILE A 202 5.19 1.00 3.50
CA ILE A 202 4.74 0.30 2.28
C ILE A 202 5.37 -1.09 2.19
N ILE A 203 6.67 -1.21 2.47
CA ILE A 203 7.39 -2.47 2.40
C ILE A 203 6.89 -3.46 3.45
N ILE A 204 6.64 -2.99 4.68
CA ILE A 204 6.06 -3.85 5.70
C ILE A 204 4.69 -4.38 5.23
N HIS A 205 3.87 -3.53 4.60
CA HIS A 205 2.58 -3.95 4.04
C HIS A 205 2.71 -4.90 2.83
N MET A 206 3.77 -4.78 2.03
CA MET A 206 4.10 -5.77 0.99
C MET A 206 4.52 -7.12 1.59
N ILE A 207 5.34 -7.11 2.64
CA ILE A 207 5.73 -8.32 3.39
C ILE A 207 4.48 -8.94 4.01
N PHE A 208 3.57 -8.14 4.54
CA PHE A 208 2.29 -8.58 5.07
C PHE A 208 1.45 -9.27 4.00
N TYR A 209 1.33 -8.66 2.82
CA TYR A 209 0.60 -9.25 1.69
C TYR A 209 1.17 -10.62 1.30
N GLN A 210 2.50 -10.72 1.13
CA GLN A 210 3.17 -11.98 0.83
C GLN A 210 3.02 -12.99 1.95
N PHE A 211 3.23 -12.57 3.20
CA PHE A 211 3.11 -13.45 4.36
C PHE A 211 1.72 -14.04 4.43
N LEU A 212 0.66 -13.25 4.23
CA LEU A 212 -0.74 -13.71 4.28
C LEU A 212 -1.04 -14.80 3.24
N ASN A 213 -0.33 -14.86 2.10
CA ASN A 213 -0.53 -15.82 1.01
C ASN A 213 -1.98 -15.83 0.47
N ILE A 214 -2.64 -14.66 0.48
CA ILE A 214 -4.00 -14.49 -0.04
C ILE A 214 -3.87 -13.82 -1.41
N ASN A 215 -4.15 -14.56 -2.48
CA ASN A 215 -4.11 -14.06 -3.85
C ASN A 215 -5.36 -13.22 -4.18
N ASP A 216 -5.53 -12.10 -3.47
CA ASP A 216 -6.65 -11.18 -3.67
C ASP A 216 -6.13 -9.75 -3.84
N SER A 217 -6.36 -9.17 -5.03
CA SER A 217 -5.93 -7.80 -5.34
C SER A 217 -6.62 -6.76 -4.47
N ARG A 218 -7.81 -7.06 -3.93
CA ARG A 218 -8.53 -6.18 -2.99
C ARG A 218 -7.81 -6.06 -1.65
N LEU A 219 -7.22 -7.16 -1.18
CA LEU A 219 -6.40 -7.13 0.03
C LEU A 219 -5.11 -6.33 -0.19
N ALA A 220 -4.44 -6.53 -1.33
CA ALA A 220 -3.27 -5.73 -1.70
C ALA A 220 -3.62 -4.23 -1.74
N PHE A 221 -4.79 -3.89 -2.26
CA PHE A 221 -5.28 -2.51 -2.26
C PHE A 221 -5.45 -1.94 -0.85
N ILE A 222 -6.17 -2.62 0.05
CA ILE A 222 -6.37 -2.16 1.43
C ILE A 222 -5.02 -1.98 2.14
N LEU A 223 -4.12 -2.97 2.03
CA LEU A 223 -2.78 -2.91 2.61
C LEU A 223 -1.94 -1.76 2.03
N SER A 224 -2.10 -1.49 0.73
CA SER A 224 -1.41 -0.37 0.10
C SER A 224 -1.94 0.97 0.63
N GLN A 225 -3.27 1.14 0.74
CA GLN A 225 -3.89 2.37 1.24
C GLN A 225 -3.61 2.59 2.73
N SER A 226 -3.57 1.53 3.54
CA SER A 226 -3.21 1.64 4.96
C SER A 226 -1.74 2.00 5.19
N ALA A 227 -0.91 2.03 4.15
CA ALA A 227 0.46 2.53 4.21
C ALA A 227 0.57 4.00 3.74
N PHE A 228 -0.44 4.52 3.04
CA PHE A 228 -0.43 5.85 2.45
C PHE A 228 -1.14 6.84 3.36
N PHE A 229 -0.37 7.68 4.04
CA PHE A 229 -0.92 8.77 4.83
C PHE A 229 -0.13 10.07 4.62
N HIS A 230 -0.87 11.19 4.57
CA HIS A 230 -0.42 12.50 4.13
C HIS A 230 0.15 13.37 5.25
#